data_AF-A0A1S4HCT0-F1
#
_entry.id   AF-A0A1S4HCT0-F1
#
_cell.length_a   1.000
_cell.length_b   1.000
_cell.length_c   1.000
_cell.angle_alpha   90.00
_cell.angle_beta   90.00
_cell.angle_gamma   90.00
#
_symmetry.space_group_name_H-M   'P 1'
#
loop_
_entity.id
_entity.type
_entity.pdbx_description
1 polymer ?
#
loop_
_entity_poly.entity_id
_entity_poly.type
_entity_poly.pdbx_seq_one_letter_code
_entity_poly.pdbx_strand_id
1 'polypeptide(L)'
;MPEHQQKNLAVYMLCVLLAALTVFQIYVSENSTTQQIHDRKFLEENSEQSKDVGQYKVTGGQTDSKVQCFEEMEILNDRLSLLEQLNFDKLGPTDYAARVFGGEVVSVVPTSRHRGSLLSRVRTAFSSMYDNYYQMQCIIQDCGTCFALEGSSGSIVIKLVKSVVLNAITIEHIPKSALPVRTDVYSALKEFSVWGINNPESTGKEIYFGTYTFDYMTTFLETFELDLDQPVSGVRFVRVDIHSNHGEKFTCIYRIRVHGTPEE
;
A
#
# COMPACT_ATOMS: atom_id res chain seq x y z
N MET A 1 26.06 31.63 -37.17
CA MET A 1 25.94 32.24 -35.82
C MET A 1 27.14 31.78 -35.02
N PRO A 2 27.91 32.69 -34.38
CA PRO A 2 29.24 32.37 -33.91
C PRO A 2 29.19 31.55 -32.61
N GLU A 3 30.10 30.58 -32.50
CA GLU A 3 30.33 29.64 -31.37
C GLU A 3 30.29 30.28 -29.98
N HIS A 4 30.58 31.58 -29.91
CA HIS A 4 30.60 32.37 -28.68
C HIS A 4 29.19 32.62 -28.09
N GLN A 5 28.14 32.68 -28.91
CA GLN A 5 26.76 32.82 -28.43
C GLN A 5 26.23 31.52 -27.83
N GLN A 6 26.67 30.36 -28.34
CA GLN A 6 26.20 29.05 -27.86
C GLN A 6 26.80 28.69 -26.49
N LYS A 7 28.05 29.06 -26.23
CA LYS A 7 28.69 28.88 -24.92
C LYS A 7 28.03 29.75 -23.84
N ASN A 8 27.70 31.00 -24.17
CA ASN A 8 26.99 31.90 -23.24
C ASN A 8 25.57 31.41 -22.93
N LEU A 9 24.87 30.83 -23.90
CA LEU A 9 23.55 30.23 -23.68
C LEU A 9 23.61 28.99 -22.78
N ALA A 10 24.62 28.13 -22.94
CA ALA A 10 24.80 26.96 -22.10
C ALA A 10 25.11 27.33 -20.64
N VAL A 11 25.97 28.33 -20.41
CA VAL A 11 26.26 28.85 -19.07
C VAL A 11 25.02 29.47 -18.43
N TYR A 12 24.26 30.24 -19.20
CA TYR A 12 23.00 30.82 -18.73
C TYR A 12 21.98 29.75 -18.33
N MET A 13 21.80 28.71 -19.15
CA MET A 13 20.89 27.60 -18.85
C MET A 13 21.35 26.82 -17.60
N LEU A 14 22.65 26.62 -17.42
CA LEU A 14 23.19 25.98 -16.21
C LEU A 14 22.94 26.81 -14.95
N CYS A 15 23.12 28.13 -15.01
CA CYS A 15 22.84 29.03 -13.89
C CYS A 15 21.35 29.03 -13.52
N VAL A 16 20.45 29.02 -14.51
CA VAL A 16 18.99 28.94 -14.27
C VAL A 16 18.62 27.60 -13.63
N LEU A 17 19.20 26.49 -14.09
CA LEU A 17 19.00 25.16 -13.50
C LEU A 17 19.48 25.07 -12.06
N LEU A 18 20.66 25.61 -11.75
CA LEU A 18 21.19 25.63 -10.38
C LEU A 18 20.32 26.48 -9.45
N ALA A 19 19.86 27.66 -9.92
CA ALA A 19 18.94 28.49 -9.15
C ALA A 19 17.61 27.77 -8.88
N ALA A 20 17.02 27.12 -9.90
CA ALA A 20 15.77 26.36 -9.74
C ALA A 20 15.94 25.18 -8.75
N LEU A 21 17.07 24.47 -8.81
CA LEU A 21 17.37 23.39 -7.86
C LEU A 21 17.52 23.91 -6.43
N THR A 22 18.17 25.05 -6.22
CA THR A 22 18.30 25.63 -4.87
C THR A 22 16.95 26.08 -4.30
N VAL A 23 16.09 26.70 -5.12
CA VAL A 23 14.73 27.08 -4.71
C VAL A 23 13.90 25.84 -4.39
N PHE A 24 14.03 24.78 -5.18
CA PHE A 24 13.35 23.51 -4.93
C PHE A 24 13.82 22.86 -3.62
N GLN A 25 15.13 22.86 -3.35
CA GLN A 25 15.68 22.33 -2.08
C GLN A 25 15.21 23.13 -0.87
N ILE A 26 15.11 24.47 -0.97
CA ILE A 26 14.57 25.33 0.09
C ILE A 26 13.09 25.02 0.32
N TYR A 27 12.30 24.91 -0.75
CA TYR A 27 10.88 24.58 -0.68
C TYR A 27 10.64 23.21 -0.01
N VAL A 28 11.40 22.19 -0.41
CA VAL A 28 11.33 20.84 0.18
C VAL A 28 11.75 20.86 1.65
N SER A 29 12.78 21.63 2.01
CA SER A 29 13.25 21.77 3.38
C SER A 29 12.17 22.41 4.28
N GLU A 30 11.57 23.53 3.86
CA GLU A 30 10.53 24.21 4.64
C GLU A 30 9.30 23.32 4.86
N ASN A 31 8.89 22.58 3.82
CA ASN A 31 7.74 21.68 3.92
C ASN A 31 8.03 20.47 4.84
N SER A 32 9.25 19.93 4.79
CA SER A 32 9.68 18.82 5.66
C SER A 32 9.71 19.22 7.13
N THR A 33 10.20 20.43 7.47
CA THR A 33 10.17 20.94 8.84
C THR A 33 8.75 21.22 9.34
N THR A 34 7.86 21.69 8.47
CA THR A 34 6.45 21.95 8.85
C THR A 34 5.72 20.64 9.17
N GLN A 35 6.01 19.58 8.41
CA GLN A 35 5.42 18.25 8.64
C GLN A 35 5.94 17.61 9.93
N GLN A 36 7.25 17.70 10.22
CA GLN A 36 7.81 17.23 11.49
C GLN A 36 7.26 17.96 12.73
N ILE A 37 7.00 19.27 12.64
CA ILE A 37 6.40 20.04 13.75
C ILE A 37 4.94 19.65 13.97
N HIS A 38 4.20 19.39 12.89
CA HIS A 38 2.81 18.93 12.98
C HIS A 38 2.72 17.53 13.60
N ASP A 39 3.58 16.61 13.18
CA ASP A 39 3.63 15.23 13.70
C ASP A 39 4.03 15.21 15.19
N ARG A 40 4.94 16.11 15.61
CA ARG A 40 5.36 16.20 17.02
C ARG A 40 4.25 16.77 17.92
N LYS A 41 3.50 17.77 17.45
CA LYS A 41 2.33 18.30 18.19
C LYS A 41 1.21 17.28 18.30
N PHE A 42 0.97 16.51 17.24
CA PHE A 42 -0.02 15.42 17.24
C PHE A 42 0.33 14.29 18.22
N LEU A 43 1.63 13.98 18.40
CA LEU A 43 2.09 13.00 19.39
C LEU A 43 2.03 13.53 20.84
N GLU A 44 2.29 14.82 21.05
CA GLU A 44 2.20 15.45 22.38
C GLU A 44 0.74 15.51 22.86
N GLU A 45 -0.22 15.91 22.00
CA GLU A 45 -1.65 16.00 22.33
C GLU A 45 -2.31 14.63 22.64
N ASN A 46 -1.91 13.55 21.94
CA ASN A 46 -2.49 12.22 22.16
C ASN A 46 -1.92 11.50 23.40
N SER A 47 -0.75 11.94 23.91
CA SER A 47 -0.15 11.33 25.11
C SER A 47 -0.88 11.72 26.42
N GLU A 48 -1.55 12.88 26.42
CA GLU A 48 -2.26 13.40 27.60
C GLU A 48 -3.69 12.84 27.74
N GLN A 49 -4.26 12.27 26.66
CA GLN A 49 -5.64 11.78 26.63
C GLN A 49 -5.80 10.31 27.04
N SER A 50 -4.71 9.61 27.38
CA SER A 50 -4.71 8.18 27.76
C SER A 50 -4.71 7.92 29.29
N LYS A 51 -5.37 8.79 30.08
CA LYS A 51 -5.43 8.64 31.56
C LYS A 51 -6.84 8.58 32.16
N ASP A 52 -7.82 8.06 31.44
CA ASP A 52 -9.11 7.76 32.07
C ASP A 52 -9.69 6.42 31.58
N VAL A 53 -9.24 5.34 32.22
CA VAL A 53 -9.94 4.04 32.19
C VAL A 53 -10.26 3.70 33.64
N GLY A 54 -11.43 4.16 34.08
CA GLY A 54 -11.96 3.94 35.42
C GLY A 54 -13.44 3.60 35.40
N GLN A 55 -13.73 2.33 35.70
CA GLN A 55 -14.87 1.90 36.52
C GLN A 55 -16.23 1.62 35.82
N TYR A 56 -16.36 0.42 35.23
CA TYR A 56 -17.67 -0.21 35.04
C TYR A 56 -18.09 -0.94 36.32
N LYS A 57 -19.14 -0.45 36.99
CA LYS A 57 -19.82 -1.14 38.09
C LYS A 57 -20.84 -2.12 37.54
N VAL A 58 -20.70 -3.40 37.86
CA VAL A 58 -21.72 -4.43 37.61
C VAL A 58 -22.70 -4.45 38.79
N THR A 59 -23.94 -4.01 38.58
CA THR A 59 -25.05 -4.24 39.50
C THR A 59 -25.92 -5.37 38.96
N GLY A 60 -26.05 -6.44 39.74
CA GLY A 60 -26.71 -7.68 39.34
C GLY A 60 -28.24 -7.66 39.40
N GLY A 61 -28.83 -8.47 38.52
CA GLY A 61 -30.22 -8.95 38.56
C GLY A 61 -30.35 -10.23 37.72
N GLN A 62 -30.49 -11.39 38.38
CA GLN A 62 -30.84 -12.69 37.78
C GLN A 62 -32.33 -12.66 37.37
N THR A 63 -32.72 -12.85 36.10
CA THR A 63 -32.69 -14.11 35.35
C THR A 63 -32.66 -13.91 33.82
N ASP A 64 -32.27 -12.73 33.34
CA ASP A 64 -32.10 -12.37 31.92
C ASP A 64 -30.61 -12.28 31.49
N SER A 65 -29.69 -12.46 32.44
CA SER A 65 -28.25 -12.17 32.27
C SER A 65 -27.48 -13.09 31.31
N LYS A 66 -27.99 -14.28 30.99
CA LYS A 66 -27.27 -15.23 30.12
C LYS A 66 -27.36 -14.82 28.65
N VAL A 67 -28.54 -14.47 28.16
CA VAL A 67 -28.76 -14.04 26.77
C VAL A 67 -28.02 -12.72 26.51
N GLN A 68 -28.13 -11.79 27.45
CA GLN A 68 -27.42 -10.52 27.38
C GLN A 68 -25.89 -10.69 27.44
N CYS A 69 -25.37 -11.63 28.25
CA CYS A 69 -23.93 -11.95 28.28
C CYS A 69 -23.43 -12.57 26.96
N PHE A 70 -24.25 -13.38 26.27
CA PHE A 70 -23.87 -13.91 24.96
C PHE A 70 -23.83 -12.81 23.88
N GLU A 71 -24.81 -11.92 23.84
CA GLU A 71 -24.84 -10.79 22.90
C GLU A 71 -23.71 -9.78 23.18
N GLU A 72 -23.43 -9.50 24.46
CA GLU A 72 -22.28 -8.67 24.86
C GLU A 72 -20.93 -9.32 24.48
N MET A 73 -20.79 -10.64 24.62
CA MET A 73 -19.60 -11.37 24.19
C MET A 73 -19.41 -11.36 22.67
N GLU A 74 -20.50 -11.46 21.90
CA GLU A 74 -20.45 -11.37 20.43
C GLU A 74 -19.98 -9.98 19.99
N ILE A 75 -20.58 -8.92 20.54
CA ILE A 75 -20.17 -7.53 20.28
C ILE A 75 -18.70 -7.29 20.67
N LEU A 76 -18.26 -7.84 21.81
CA LEU A 76 -16.88 -7.73 22.25
C LEU A 76 -15.92 -8.46 21.31
N ASN A 77 -16.28 -9.65 20.84
CA ASN A 77 -15.49 -10.42 19.88
C ASN A 77 -15.35 -9.69 18.54
N ASP A 78 -16.45 -9.11 18.03
CA ASP A 78 -16.44 -8.31 16.81
C ASP A 78 -15.54 -7.08 16.92
N ARG A 79 -15.62 -6.38 18.07
CA ARG A 79 -14.76 -5.22 18.34
C ARG A 79 -13.29 -5.63 18.46
N LEU A 80 -13.00 -6.75 19.10
CA LEU A 80 -11.63 -7.25 19.24
C LEU A 80 -11.05 -7.61 17.87
N SER A 81 -11.80 -8.34 17.04
CA SER A 81 -11.43 -8.67 15.67
C SER A 81 -11.15 -7.41 14.83
N LEU A 82 -12.01 -6.38 14.93
CA LEU A 82 -11.78 -5.11 14.25
C LEU A 82 -10.49 -4.41 14.75
N LEU A 83 -10.23 -4.42 16.06
CA LEU A 83 -9.01 -3.84 16.63
C LEU A 83 -7.75 -4.59 16.18
N GLU A 84 -7.83 -5.90 16.03
CA GLU A 84 -6.75 -6.71 15.47
C GLU A 84 -6.46 -6.35 14.01
N GLN A 85 -7.50 -6.20 13.19
CA GLN A 85 -7.38 -5.76 11.79
C GLN A 85 -6.81 -4.33 11.68
N LEU A 86 -7.29 -3.39 12.49
CA LEU A 86 -6.77 -2.01 12.49
C LEU A 86 -5.32 -1.91 12.99
N ASN A 87 -4.88 -2.86 13.81
CA ASN A 87 -3.51 -2.94 14.31
C ASN A 87 -2.72 -4.06 13.65
N PHE A 88 -3.05 -4.45 12.41
CA PHE A 88 -2.37 -5.56 11.73
C PHE A 88 -0.86 -5.34 11.56
N ASP A 89 -0.39 -4.08 11.55
CA ASP A 89 1.05 -3.77 11.61
C ASP A 89 1.76 -4.23 12.88
N LYS A 90 1.04 -4.26 14.00
CA LYS A 90 1.57 -4.62 15.32
C LYS A 90 1.30 -6.07 15.66
N LEU A 91 0.19 -6.62 15.17
CA LEU A 91 -0.35 -7.92 15.58
C LEU A 91 -0.28 -8.98 14.47
N GLY A 92 -0.12 -8.56 13.21
CA GLY A 92 -0.05 -9.45 12.07
C GLY A 92 1.32 -10.12 11.89
N PRO A 93 1.43 -11.07 10.95
CA PRO A 93 2.70 -11.69 10.59
C PRO A 93 3.70 -10.66 10.03
N THR A 94 4.98 -11.00 10.04
CA THR A 94 6.03 -10.13 9.51
C THR A 94 5.79 -9.81 8.03
N ASP A 95 5.74 -8.52 7.70
CA ASP A 95 5.61 -8.03 6.33
C ASP A 95 7.00 -7.80 5.70
N TYR A 96 7.40 -8.70 4.81
CA TYR A 96 8.67 -8.64 4.08
C TYR A 96 8.64 -7.69 2.88
N ALA A 97 7.47 -7.18 2.50
CA ALA A 97 7.30 -6.14 1.50
C ALA A 97 7.43 -4.73 2.10
N ALA A 98 7.31 -4.58 3.42
CA ALA A 98 7.20 -3.29 4.08
C ALA A 98 8.33 -2.33 3.73
N ARG A 99 7.97 -1.10 3.33
CA ARG A 99 8.91 -0.03 2.98
C ARG A 99 9.89 0.27 4.13
N VAL A 100 9.38 0.29 5.36
CA VAL A 100 10.14 0.60 6.58
C VAL A 100 11.29 -0.37 6.83
N PHE A 101 11.22 -1.59 6.31
CA PHE A 101 12.28 -2.60 6.42
C PHE A 101 13.18 -2.66 5.18
N GLY A 102 12.96 -1.79 4.18
CA GLY A 102 13.73 -1.73 2.95
C GLY A 102 13.08 -2.43 1.75
N GLY A 103 11.79 -2.79 1.85
CA GLY A 103 11.00 -3.22 0.70
C GLY A 103 10.81 -2.07 -0.30
N GLU A 104 10.49 -2.42 -1.54
CA GLU A 104 10.33 -1.43 -2.61
C GLU A 104 9.34 -1.91 -3.67
N VAL A 105 8.42 -1.03 -4.06
CA VAL A 105 7.58 -1.24 -5.25
C VAL A 105 8.41 -0.80 -6.46
N VAL A 106 8.83 -1.78 -7.26
CA VAL A 106 9.72 -1.60 -8.42
C VAL A 106 8.95 -1.02 -9.60
N SER A 107 7.74 -1.53 -9.85
CA SER A 107 6.91 -1.08 -10.96
C SER A 107 5.43 -1.32 -10.70
N VAL A 108 4.61 -0.46 -11.29
CA VAL A 108 3.16 -0.63 -11.38
C VAL A 108 2.74 -0.29 -12.81
N VAL A 109 2.16 -1.26 -13.51
CA VAL A 109 1.85 -1.15 -14.94
C VAL A 109 0.40 -1.53 -15.19
N PRO A 110 -0.47 -0.59 -15.61
CA PRO A 110 -1.80 -0.92 -16.10
C PRO A 110 -1.74 -1.84 -17.31
N THR A 111 -2.53 -2.93 -17.30
CA THR A 111 -2.71 -3.82 -18.45
C THR A 111 -3.95 -3.44 -19.26
N SER A 112 -4.90 -2.76 -18.62
CA SER A 112 -6.09 -2.26 -19.30
C SER A 112 -5.70 -1.26 -20.39
N ARG A 113 -5.95 -1.64 -21.64
CA ARG A 113 -5.55 -0.88 -22.80
C ARG A 113 -6.58 0.23 -23.05
N HIS A 114 -6.57 1.31 -22.26
CA HIS A 114 -7.21 2.52 -22.76
C HIS A 114 -6.42 2.98 -24.00
N ARG A 115 -7.13 3.18 -25.12
CA ARG A 115 -6.64 3.87 -26.34
C ARG A 115 -6.39 5.34 -25.99
N GLY A 116 -5.45 5.57 -25.10
CA GLY A 116 -4.96 6.89 -24.78
C GLY A 116 -4.26 7.45 -26.00
N SER A 117 -4.57 8.70 -26.33
CA SER A 117 -3.80 9.48 -27.32
C SER A 117 -2.30 9.39 -26.98
N LEU A 118 -1.42 9.53 -27.97
CA LEU A 118 0.02 9.70 -27.74
C LEU A 118 0.30 10.74 -26.63
N LEU A 119 -0.57 11.75 -26.54
CA LEU A 119 -0.53 12.80 -25.53
C LEU A 119 -0.81 12.31 -24.10
N SER A 120 -1.66 11.30 -23.90
CA SER A 120 -1.88 10.73 -22.56
C SER A 120 -0.72 9.85 -22.12
N ARG A 121 -0.09 9.11 -23.04
CA ARG A 121 1.13 8.32 -22.77
C ARG A 121 2.30 9.23 -22.40
N VAL A 122 2.45 10.33 -23.15
CA VAL A 122 3.42 11.40 -22.84
C VAL A 122 3.06 12.05 -21.50
N ARG A 123 1.81 12.41 -21.24
CA ARG A 123 1.40 12.98 -19.93
C ARG A 123 1.69 12.04 -18.77
N THR A 124 1.44 10.74 -18.87
CA THR A 124 1.79 9.78 -17.81
C THR A 124 3.30 9.69 -17.62
N ALA A 125 4.09 9.75 -18.71
CA ALA A 125 5.54 9.79 -18.64
C ALA A 125 6.10 11.11 -18.06
N PHE A 126 5.40 12.24 -18.25
CA PHE A 126 5.78 13.57 -17.76
C PHE A 126 5.14 13.93 -16.42
N SER A 127 4.10 13.23 -15.98
CA SER A 127 3.55 13.33 -14.64
C SER A 127 4.67 12.97 -13.69
N SER A 128 5.13 13.98 -12.93
CA SER A 128 6.25 13.95 -11.98
C SER A 128 6.69 12.51 -11.65
N MET A 129 7.76 12.06 -12.34
CA MET A 129 8.33 10.72 -12.13
C MET A 129 8.67 10.49 -10.65
N TYR A 130 8.91 11.59 -9.92
CA TYR A 130 9.08 11.63 -8.48
C TYR A 130 7.78 11.34 -7.73
N ASP A 131 6.69 12.09 -7.97
CA ASP A 131 5.42 11.89 -7.24
C ASP A 131 4.83 10.50 -7.51
N ASN A 132 4.96 10.00 -8.74
CA ASN A 132 4.54 8.64 -9.08
C ASN A 132 5.33 7.59 -8.28
N TYR A 133 6.64 7.79 -8.06
CA TYR A 133 7.45 6.85 -7.28
C TYR A 133 6.99 6.78 -5.82
N TYR A 134 6.79 7.92 -5.14
CA TYR A 134 6.32 7.92 -3.74
C TYR A 134 4.93 7.32 -3.60
N GLN A 135 4.01 7.67 -4.51
CA GLN A 135 2.66 7.11 -4.52
C GLN A 135 2.67 5.59 -4.73
N MET A 136 3.55 5.07 -5.59
CA MET A 136 3.72 3.62 -5.75
C MET A 136 4.18 2.95 -4.45
N GLN A 137 5.07 3.59 -3.68
CA GLN A 137 5.54 3.03 -2.41
C GLN A 137 4.44 2.93 -1.35
N CYS A 138 3.35 3.70 -1.46
CA CYS A 138 2.20 3.58 -0.57
C CYS A 138 1.47 2.24 -0.69
N ILE A 139 1.73 1.43 -1.72
CA ILE A 139 1.21 0.06 -1.79
C ILE A 139 1.82 -0.84 -0.69
N ILE A 140 3.00 -0.52 -0.16
CA ILE A 140 3.72 -1.31 0.86
C ILE A 140 4.00 -0.51 2.14
N GLN A 141 3.34 0.64 2.29
CA GLN A 141 3.47 1.55 3.42
C GLN A 141 2.12 2.22 3.67
N ASP A 142 1.68 2.33 4.92
CA ASP A 142 0.50 3.14 5.22
C ASP A 142 0.80 4.63 4.97
N CYS A 143 0.15 5.19 3.95
CA CYS A 143 0.18 6.60 3.60
C CYS A 143 -1.15 7.33 3.91
N GLY A 144 -2.17 6.63 4.41
CA GLY A 144 -3.54 7.16 4.50
C GLY A 144 -4.24 7.41 3.16
N THR A 145 -3.59 7.12 2.03
CA THR A 145 -4.12 7.27 0.67
C THR A 145 -3.81 6.05 -0.19
N CYS A 146 -4.73 5.70 -1.09
CA CYS A 146 -4.53 4.59 -2.04
C CYS A 146 -3.61 5.01 -3.20
N PHE A 147 -2.90 4.04 -3.77
CA PHE A 147 -2.40 4.16 -5.14
C PHE A 147 -3.54 3.87 -6.12
N ALA A 148 -3.87 4.83 -6.99
CA ALA A 148 -4.91 4.68 -8.00
C ALA A 148 -4.33 4.16 -9.34
N LEU A 149 -4.50 2.87 -9.59
CA LEU A 149 -4.15 2.23 -10.86
C LEU A 149 -5.21 2.56 -11.93
N GLU A 150 -4.76 2.95 -13.12
CA GLU A 150 -5.65 3.19 -14.27
C GLU A 150 -6.32 1.89 -14.74
N GLY A 151 -7.65 1.90 -14.81
CA GLY A 151 -8.46 0.73 -15.19
C GLY A 151 -8.58 -0.33 -14.10
N SER A 152 -9.08 -1.51 -14.48
CA SER A 152 -9.39 -2.59 -13.55
C SER A 152 -8.32 -3.70 -13.50
N SER A 153 -7.25 -3.58 -14.29
CA SER A 153 -6.23 -4.61 -14.42
C SER A 153 -4.83 -4.02 -14.59
N GLY A 154 -3.83 -4.68 -14.01
CA GLY A 154 -2.44 -4.23 -14.03
C GLY A 154 -1.51 -5.18 -13.29
N SER A 155 -0.22 -4.89 -13.32
CA SER A 155 0.81 -5.68 -12.66
C SER A 155 1.61 -4.80 -11.70
N ILE A 156 1.84 -5.29 -10.49
CA ILE A 156 2.66 -4.65 -9.45
C ILE A 156 3.85 -5.57 -9.18
N VAL A 157 5.07 -5.04 -9.22
CA VAL A 157 6.28 -5.79 -8.84
C VAL A 157 6.85 -5.21 -7.56
N ILE A 158 6.98 -6.05 -6.54
CA ILE A 158 7.46 -5.72 -5.21
C ILE A 158 8.78 -6.45 -4.97
N LYS A 159 9.81 -5.71 -4.58
CA LYS A 159 11.08 -6.24 -4.07
C LYS A 159 10.96 -6.41 -2.56
N LEU A 160 11.16 -7.64 -2.11
CA LEU A 160 11.16 -7.98 -0.68
C LEU A 160 12.46 -7.52 -0.03
N VAL A 161 12.50 -7.49 1.31
CA VAL A 161 13.69 -7.14 2.10
C VAL A 161 14.77 -8.22 2.10
N LYS A 162 14.38 -9.49 1.94
CA LYS A 162 15.23 -10.69 1.89
C LYS A 162 14.69 -11.67 0.85
N SER A 163 15.43 -12.74 0.57
CA SER A 163 14.84 -13.91 -0.12
C SER A 163 13.89 -14.59 0.86
N VAL A 164 12.65 -14.85 0.46
CA VAL A 164 11.59 -15.35 1.34
C VAL A 164 10.86 -16.50 0.66
N VAL A 165 10.71 -17.62 1.37
CA VAL A 165 9.77 -18.68 1.01
C VAL A 165 8.39 -18.18 1.39
N LEU A 166 7.59 -17.77 0.39
CA LEU A 166 6.29 -17.16 0.63
C LEU A 166 5.31 -18.19 1.21
N ASN A 167 4.52 -17.75 2.19
CA ASN A 167 3.42 -18.55 2.72
C ASN A 167 2.07 -17.86 2.56
N ALA A 168 2.01 -16.52 2.62
CA ALA A 168 0.77 -15.78 2.54
C ALA A 168 0.97 -14.38 1.95
N ILE A 169 -0.11 -13.82 1.42
CA ILE A 169 -0.20 -12.41 1.02
C ILE A 169 -1.43 -11.79 1.68
N THR A 170 -1.31 -10.57 2.20
CA THR A 170 -2.45 -9.83 2.75
C THR A 170 -2.79 -8.65 1.85
N ILE A 171 -4.06 -8.55 1.48
CA ILE A 171 -4.61 -7.41 0.75
C ILE A 171 -5.43 -6.59 1.74
N GLU A 172 -5.19 -5.28 1.73
CA GLU A 172 -5.89 -4.33 2.58
C GLU A 172 -6.46 -3.19 1.73
N HIS A 173 -7.66 -2.79 2.10
CA HIS A 173 -8.38 -1.62 1.64
C HIS A 173 -8.91 -0.87 2.87
N ILE A 174 -9.24 0.42 2.75
CA ILE A 174 -9.86 1.12 3.88
C ILE A 174 -11.24 0.55 4.21
N PRO A 175 -11.67 0.58 5.48
CA PRO A 175 -13.00 0.15 5.89
C PRO A 175 -14.11 0.92 5.17
N LYS A 176 -15.23 0.26 4.87
CA LYS A 176 -16.38 0.89 4.18
C LYS A 176 -16.93 2.11 4.93
N SER A 177 -16.87 2.08 6.26
CA SER A 177 -17.29 3.17 7.14
C SER A 177 -16.40 4.42 7.05
N ALA A 178 -15.16 4.25 6.58
CA ALA A 178 -14.19 5.34 6.41
C ALA A 178 -14.19 5.93 4.99
N LEU A 179 -14.95 5.35 4.05
CA LEU A 179 -15.00 5.85 2.68
C LEU A 179 -15.76 7.19 2.61
N PRO A 180 -15.16 8.23 2.00
CA PRO A 180 -15.85 9.51 1.83
C PRO A 180 -16.99 9.42 0.81
N VAL A 181 -16.86 8.56 -0.20
CA VAL A 181 -17.84 8.37 -1.27
C VAL A 181 -18.16 6.88 -1.46
N ARG A 182 -19.45 6.56 -1.65
CA ARG A 182 -19.90 5.16 -1.80
C ARG A 182 -19.35 4.46 -3.04
N THR A 183 -18.99 5.18 -4.10
CA THR A 183 -18.44 4.60 -5.34
C THR A 183 -17.07 3.98 -5.14
N ASP A 184 -16.31 4.46 -4.15
CA ASP A 184 -14.96 3.98 -3.87
C ASP A 184 -14.95 2.53 -3.38
N VAL A 185 -16.09 2.01 -2.90
CA VAL A 185 -16.29 0.59 -2.60
C VAL A 185 -16.01 -0.30 -3.82
N TYR A 186 -16.32 0.20 -5.03
CA TYR A 186 -16.14 -0.55 -6.27
C TYR A 186 -14.72 -0.49 -6.83
N SER A 187 -13.84 0.32 -6.21
CA SER A 187 -12.46 0.52 -6.67
C SER A 187 -11.45 -0.49 -6.08
N ALA A 188 -11.83 -1.27 -5.07
CA ALA A 188 -10.97 -2.30 -4.52
C ALA A 188 -10.62 -3.37 -5.57
N LEU A 189 -9.36 -3.82 -5.60
CA LEU A 189 -8.96 -4.96 -6.43
C LEU A 189 -9.78 -6.21 -6.07
N LYS A 190 -10.07 -7.06 -7.04
CA LYS A 190 -10.94 -8.23 -6.84
C LYS A 190 -10.19 -9.51 -7.13
N GLU A 191 -10.10 -9.88 -8.40
CA GLU A 191 -9.37 -11.07 -8.83
C GLU A 191 -7.91 -10.71 -9.12
N PHE A 192 -6.97 -11.46 -8.56
CA PHE A 192 -5.55 -11.23 -8.75
C PHE A 192 -4.77 -12.54 -8.68
N SER A 193 -3.58 -12.58 -9.29
CA SER A 193 -2.65 -13.71 -9.16
C SER A 193 -1.30 -13.28 -8.60
N VAL A 194 -0.64 -14.23 -7.94
CA VAL A 194 0.62 -14.02 -7.24
C VAL A 194 1.72 -14.86 -7.88
N TRP A 195 2.85 -14.20 -8.16
CA TRP A 195 4.02 -14.82 -8.75
C TRP A 195 5.29 -14.47 -7.98
N GLY A 196 6.20 -15.42 -7.83
CA GLY A 196 7.53 -15.21 -7.28
C GLY A 196 8.60 -15.18 -8.36
N ILE A 197 9.54 -14.24 -8.23
CA ILE A 197 10.60 -13.97 -9.20
C ILE A 197 11.93 -13.80 -8.45
N ASN A 198 12.99 -14.47 -8.89
CA ASN A 198 14.32 -14.36 -8.29
C ASN A 198 15.20 -13.30 -8.96
N ASN A 199 15.06 -13.13 -10.27
CA ASN A 199 15.72 -12.06 -11.01
C ASN A 199 14.73 -11.45 -12.01
N PRO A 200 14.34 -10.18 -11.86
CA PRO A 200 13.39 -9.53 -12.76
C PRO A 200 13.98 -9.18 -14.14
N GLU A 201 15.31 -9.22 -14.30
CA GLU A 201 16.01 -8.91 -15.56
C GLU A 201 16.33 -10.16 -16.40
N SER A 202 16.27 -11.35 -15.81
CA SER A 202 16.42 -12.60 -16.56
C SER A 202 15.05 -13.23 -16.83
N THR A 203 14.95 -14.02 -17.90
CA THR A 203 13.84 -14.97 -18.11
C THR A 203 13.89 -16.11 -17.09
N GLY A 204 14.06 -15.76 -15.81
CA GLY A 204 14.13 -16.71 -14.71
C GLY A 204 12.83 -17.49 -14.59
N LYS A 205 12.90 -18.62 -13.88
CA LYS A 205 11.74 -19.45 -13.57
C LYS A 205 10.81 -18.67 -12.64
N GLU A 206 9.72 -18.14 -13.18
CA GLU A 206 8.63 -17.58 -12.39
C GLU A 206 7.90 -18.72 -11.65
N ILE A 207 7.56 -18.49 -10.40
CA ILE A 207 6.77 -19.42 -9.58
C ILE A 207 5.37 -18.85 -9.50
N TYR A 208 4.37 -19.60 -9.97
CA TYR A 208 2.97 -19.26 -9.80
C TYR A 208 2.46 -19.80 -8.47
N PHE A 209 1.94 -18.93 -7.61
CA PHE A 209 1.37 -19.33 -6.31
C PHE A 209 -0.14 -19.53 -6.38
N GLY A 210 -0.84 -18.86 -7.31
CA GLY A 210 -2.28 -19.02 -7.44
C GLY A 210 -2.98 -17.78 -7.96
N THR A 211 -4.29 -17.92 -8.13
CA THR A 211 -5.24 -16.83 -8.37
C THR A 211 -6.23 -16.80 -7.22
N TYR A 212 -6.47 -15.60 -6.71
CA TYR A 212 -7.28 -15.35 -5.53
C TYR A 212 -8.34 -14.31 -5.85
N THR A 213 -9.38 -14.25 -5.02
CA THR A 213 -10.44 -13.24 -5.11
C THR A 213 -10.58 -12.58 -3.76
N PHE A 214 -10.29 -11.28 -3.69
CA PHE A 214 -10.60 -10.44 -2.54
C PHE A 214 -12.05 -9.98 -2.63
N ASP A 215 -12.89 -10.41 -1.68
CA ASP A 215 -14.27 -9.95 -1.59
C ASP A 215 -14.36 -8.75 -0.62
N TYR A 216 -14.17 -7.56 -1.17
CA TYR A 216 -14.28 -6.32 -0.38
C TYR A 216 -15.69 -6.13 0.21
N MET A 217 -16.69 -6.89 -0.25
CA MET A 217 -18.02 -6.81 0.33
C MET A 217 -18.10 -7.43 1.72
N THR A 218 -17.19 -8.33 2.07
CA THR A 218 -17.18 -9.04 3.37
C THR A 218 -16.16 -8.48 4.33
N THR A 219 -14.95 -8.18 3.87
CA THR A 219 -13.85 -7.65 4.71
C THR A 219 -13.04 -6.59 3.97
N PHE A 220 -12.40 -5.69 4.71
CA PHE A 220 -11.47 -4.72 4.15
C PHE A 220 -10.00 -5.20 4.22
N LEU A 221 -9.74 -6.27 4.95
CA LEU A 221 -8.42 -6.89 5.10
C LEU A 221 -8.57 -8.41 5.02
N GLU A 222 -7.83 -9.05 4.12
CA GLU A 222 -7.85 -10.50 3.95
C GLU A 222 -6.45 -11.04 3.69
N THR A 223 -6.12 -12.15 4.36
CA THR A 223 -4.87 -12.88 4.18
C THR A 223 -5.14 -14.16 3.40
N PHE A 224 -4.43 -14.32 2.30
CA PHE A 224 -4.54 -15.46 1.39
C PHE A 224 -3.32 -16.36 1.58
N GLU A 225 -3.55 -17.59 2.02
CA GLU A 225 -2.52 -18.62 2.09
C GLU A 225 -2.11 -19.05 0.67
N LEU A 226 -0.80 -19.12 0.46
CA LEU A 226 -0.17 -19.46 -0.80
C LEU A 226 0.21 -20.94 -0.78
N ASP A 227 -0.73 -21.80 -1.16
CA ASP A 227 -0.50 -23.23 -1.25
C ASP A 227 0.35 -23.58 -2.47
N LEU A 228 1.41 -24.35 -2.24
CA LEU A 228 2.23 -24.95 -3.28
C LEU A 228 2.34 -26.44 -3.04
N ASP A 229 2.03 -27.23 -4.07
CA ASP A 229 2.13 -28.69 -4.04
C ASP A 229 3.59 -29.20 -3.92
N GLN A 230 4.59 -28.31 -4.01
CA GLN A 230 6.01 -28.65 -4.03
C GLN A 230 6.85 -27.67 -3.22
N PRO A 231 8.00 -28.11 -2.66
CA PRO A 231 8.95 -27.20 -2.02
C PRO A 231 9.49 -26.20 -3.05
N VAL A 232 9.39 -24.92 -2.73
CA VAL A 232 9.89 -23.85 -3.60
C VAL A 232 10.97 -23.06 -2.88
N SER A 233 12.01 -22.68 -3.61
CA SER A 233 13.04 -21.77 -3.14
C SER A 233 12.44 -20.42 -2.78
N GLY A 234 13.09 -19.68 -1.88
CA GLY A 234 12.77 -18.30 -1.61
C GLY A 234 12.82 -17.46 -2.88
N VAL A 235 12.03 -16.38 -2.83
CA VAL A 235 11.94 -15.40 -3.90
C VAL A 235 12.32 -14.02 -3.38
N ARG A 236 12.97 -13.23 -4.22
CA ARG A 236 13.35 -11.85 -3.88
C ARG A 236 12.32 -10.81 -4.35
N PHE A 237 11.53 -11.16 -5.35
CA PHE A 237 10.50 -10.30 -5.92
C PHE A 237 9.17 -11.03 -5.99
N VAL A 238 8.09 -10.29 -5.78
CA VAL A 238 6.71 -10.76 -5.91
C VAL A 238 6.02 -9.90 -6.96
N ARG A 239 5.40 -10.55 -7.95
CA ARG A 239 4.50 -9.88 -8.90
C ARG A 239 3.07 -10.20 -8.53
N VAL A 240 2.26 -9.16 -8.37
CA VAL A 240 0.81 -9.25 -8.20
C VAL A 240 0.16 -8.76 -9.49
N ASP A 241 -0.50 -9.67 -10.20
CA ASP A 241 -1.26 -9.34 -11.41
C ASP A 241 -2.73 -9.19 -11.04
N ILE A 242 -3.25 -7.97 -11.12
CA ILE A 242 -4.65 -7.65 -10.91
C ILE A 242 -5.40 -7.90 -12.22
N HIS A 243 -6.45 -8.73 -12.15
CA HIS A 243 -7.28 -9.11 -13.28
C HIS A 243 -8.60 -8.31 -13.33
N SER A 244 -9.14 -7.94 -12.17
CA SER A 244 -10.37 -7.16 -12.06
C SER A 244 -10.45 -6.34 -10.76
N ASN A 245 -11.42 -5.43 -10.71
CA ASN A 245 -11.87 -4.74 -9.50
C ASN A 245 -13.38 -4.97 -9.29
N HIS A 246 -13.98 -4.25 -8.36
CA HIS A 246 -15.39 -4.38 -8.00
C HIS A 246 -16.36 -3.56 -8.88
N GLY A 247 -15.91 -3.06 -10.04
CA GLY A 247 -16.77 -2.42 -11.05
C GLY A 247 -16.45 -0.95 -11.35
N GLU A 248 -15.38 -0.39 -10.78
CA GLU A 248 -14.97 0.99 -11.02
C GLU A 248 -14.01 1.12 -12.23
N LYS A 249 -13.82 2.34 -12.74
CA LYS A 249 -12.91 2.62 -13.87
C LYS A 249 -11.43 2.67 -13.50
N PHE A 250 -11.12 2.58 -12.22
CA PHE A 250 -9.76 2.55 -11.66
C PHE A 250 -9.71 1.56 -10.49
N THR A 251 -8.52 1.12 -10.12
CA THR A 251 -8.31 0.25 -8.97
C THR A 251 -7.52 0.97 -7.89
N CYS A 252 -8.11 1.16 -6.70
CA CYS A 252 -7.40 1.65 -5.53
C CYS A 252 -6.69 0.49 -4.82
N ILE A 253 -5.39 0.64 -4.59
CA ILE A 253 -4.58 -0.29 -3.80
C ILE A 253 -4.09 0.47 -2.57
N TYR A 254 -4.57 0.09 -1.38
CA TYR A 254 -4.11 0.69 -0.13
C TYR A 254 -2.90 -0.02 0.42
N ARG A 255 -2.95 -1.33 0.59
CA ARG A 255 -1.77 -2.07 1.05
C ARG A 255 -1.73 -3.51 0.56
N ILE A 256 -0.52 -3.95 0.25
CA ILE A 256 -0.16 -5.33 -0.04
C ILE A 256 0.98 -5.69 0.89
N ARG A 257 0.79 -6.75 1.68
CA ARG A 257 1.79 -7.28 2.62
C ARG A 257 2.19 -8.67 2.16
N VAL A 258 3.48 -8.99 2.29
CA VAL A 258 4.01 -10.30 1.87
C VAL A 258 4.60 -11.02 3.08
N HIS A 259 4.17 -12.25 3.28
CA HIS A 259 4.54 -13.06 4.43
C HIS A 259 5.30 -14.32 4.02
N GLY A 260 6.14 -14.83 4.91
CA GLY A 260 6.87 -16.06 4.69
C GLY A 260 8.01 -16.29 5.67
N THR A 261 8.86 -17.24 5.30
CA THR A 261 10.07 -17.58 6.06
C THR A 261 11.31 -17.11 5.28
N PRO A 262 12.21 -16.32 5.88
CA PRO A 262 13.38 -15.84 5.19
C PRO A 262 14.37 -16.99 4.97
N GLU A 263 15.03 -17.03 3.81
CA GLU A 263 16.18 -17.90 3.61
C GLU A 263 17.39 -17.33 4.37
N GLU A 264 18.18 -18.22 4.99
CA GLU A 264 19.42 -17.87 5.72
C GLU A 264 20.56 -17.44 4.79
#